data_AF-A0A2E4F550-F1
#
_entry.id   AF-A0A2E4F550-F1
#
_cell.length_a   1.000
_cell.length_b   1.000
_cell.length_c   1.000
_cell.angle_alpha   90.00
_cell.angle_beta   90.00
_cell.angle_gamma   90.00
#
_symmetry.space_group_name_H-M   'P 1'
#
loop_
_entity.id
_entity.type
_entity.pdbx_description
1 polymer ?
#
loop_
_entity_poly.entity_id
_entity_poly.type
_entity_poly.pdbx_seq_one_letter_code
_entity_poly.pdbx_strand_id
1 'polypeptide(L)'
;MDPRYGKETVVLSLTGFRRLIKDYFTVCESYYNAIKHSPPQRIEALDMGRRSLHDEGSDLLLKRLRGKISVDFSTARRLFTLICILQLRG
;
A
#
# COMPACT_ATOMS: atom_id res chain seq x y z
N MET A 1 28.36 -22.58 10.69
CA MET A 1 27.69 -21.65 9.76
C MET A 1 28.09 -20.23 10.13
N ASP A 2 28.54 -19.41 9.18
CA ASP A 2 28.91 -18.00 9.43
C ASP A 2 27.64 -17.21 9.86
N PRO A 3 27.65 -16.52 11.01
CA PRO A 3 26.52 -15.69 11.47
C PRO A 3 26.20 -14.51 10.54
N ARG A 4 27.01 -14.29 9.49
CA ARG A 4 26.80 -13.33 8.40
C ARG A 4 26.29 -13.99 7.11
N TYR A 5 25.57 -15.12 7.17
CA TYR A 5 24.73 -15.52 6.04
C TYR A 5 23.80 -14.34 5.71
N GLY A 6 24.12 -13.67 4.60
CA GLY A 6 24.18 -12.21 4.54
C GLY A 6 22.83 -11.52 4.54
N LYS A 7 22.65 -10.55 5.44
CA LYS A 7 21.50 -9.65 5.42
C LYS A 7 21.65 -8.67 4.26
N GLU A 8 21.16 -9.05 3.08
CA GLU A 8 21.08 -8.15 1.93
C GLU A 8 20.01 -7.08 2.18
N THR A 9 20.36 -5.82 1.94
CA THR A 9 19.45 -4.68 2.15
C THR A 9 19.10 -4.06 0.80
N VAL A 10 17.80 -3.93 0.51
CA VAL A 10 17.30 -3.23 -0.67
C VAL A 10 16.71 -1.90 -0.25
N VAL A 11 17.30 -0.81 -0.78
CA VAL A 11 16.79 0.55 -0.54
C VAL A 11 15.66 0.85 -1.54
N LEU A 12 14.51 1.26 -1.00
CA LEU A 12 13.33 1.68 -1.77
C LEU A 12 12.95 3.11 -1.38
N SER A 13 12.99 4.03 -2.34
CA SER A 13 12.53 5.41 -2.13
C SER A 13 11.00 5.47 -2.04
N LEU A 14 10.48 6.04 -0.96
CA LEU A 14 9.04 6.22 -0.74
C LEU A 14 8.45 7.47 -1.42
N THR A 15 9.29 8.35 -1.98
CA THR A 15 8.83 9.60 -2.62
C THR A 15 7.79 9.35 -3.73
N GLY A 16 7.95 8.27 -4.51
CA GLY A 16 7.00 7.89 -5.55
C GLY A 16 5.64 7.40 -5.05
N PHE A 17 5.55 6.97 -3.78
CA PHE A 17 4.32 6.46 -3.16
C PHE A 17 3.54 7.54 -2.40
N ARG A 18 4.20 8.68 -2.12
CA ARG A 18 3.66 10.02 -1.81
C ARG A 18 2.13 10.15 -1.89
N ARG A 19 1.71 10.31 -3.13
CA ARG A 19 0.33 10.60 -3.50
C ARG A 19 -0.61 9.45 -3.14
N LEU A 20 -0.26 8.22 -3.51
CA LEU A 20 -1.11 7.04 -3.28
C LEU A 20 -1.38 6.81 -1.80
N ILE A 21 -0.37 7.00 -0.95
CA ILE A 21 -0.50 6.86 0.49
C ILE A 21 -1.44 7.94 1.05
N LYS A 22 -1.27 9.20 0.62
CA LYS A 22 -2.16 10.30 1.01
C LYS A 22 -3.61 10.04 0.59
N ASP A 23 -3.81 9.69 -0.68
CA ASP A 23 -5.13 9.43 -1.25
C ASP A 23 -5.80 8.23 -0.53
N TYR A 24 -5.02 7.20 -0.19
CA TYR A 24 -5.49 6.05 0.58
C TYR A 24 -5.99 6.46 1.97
N PHE A 25 -5.26 7.34 2.68
CA PHE A 25 -5.71 7.82 3.98
C PHE A 25 -6.97 8.67 3.89
N THR A 26 -7.06 9.56 2.90
CA THR A 26 -8.27 10.35 2.66
C THR A 26 -9.49 9.46 2.39
N VAL A 27 -9.32 8.38 1.62
CA VAL A 27 -10.39 7.41 1.38
C VAL A 27 -10.73 6.63 2.65
N CYS A 28 -9.75 6.23 3.46
CA CYS A 28 -10.00 5.54 4.73
C CYS A 28 -10.77 6.41 5.73
N GLU A 29 -10.43 7.69 5.84
CA GLU A 29 -11.16 8.64 6.68
C GLU A 29 -12.60 8.83 6.17
N SER A 30 -12.77 9.00 4.85
CA SER A 30 -14.08 9.10 4.22
C SER A 30 -14.92 7.85 4.46
N TYR A 31 -14.31 6.66 4.36
CA TYR A 31 -14.94 5.38 4.67
C TYR A 31 -15.39 5.31 6.13
N TYR A 32 -14.51 5.65 7.07
CA TYR A 32 -14.83 5.64 8.50
C TYR A 32 -15.99 6.59 8.86
N ASN A 33 -16.10 7.72 8.18
CA ASN A 33 -17.23 8.63 8.32
C ASN A 33 -18.51 8.07 7.66
N ALA A 34 -18.36 7.43 6.50
CA ALA A 34 -19.49 6.91 5.73
C ALA A 34 -20.19 5.73 6.42
N ILE A 35 -19.45 4.80 7.04
CA ILE A 35 -20.03 3.61 7.68
C ILE A 35 -20.99 3.94 8.84
N LYS A 36 -20.94 5.15 9.38
CA LYS A 36 -21.81 5.56 10.49
C LYS A 36 -23.22 5.94 10.02
N HIS A 37 -23.36 6.55 8.84
CA HIS A 37 -24.63 7.19 8.42
C HIS A 37 -24.91 7.20 6.91
N SER A 38 -24.01 6.67 6.07
CA SER A 38 -24.16 6.76 4.61
C SER A 38 -24.89 5.54 4.01
N PRO A 39 -25.55 5.71 2.84
CA PRO A 39 -26.13 4.60 2.11
C PRO A 39 -25.08 3.55 1.71
N PRO A 40 -25.46 2.25 1.63
CA PRO A 40 -24.55 1.16 1.26
C PRO A 40 -23.75 1.43 -0.03
N GLN A 41 -24.41 1.99 -1.05
CA GLN A 41 -23.77 2.32 -2.33
C GLN A 41 -22.58 3.28 -2.18
N ARG A 42 -22.63 4.23 -1.23
CA ARG A 42 -21.50 5.14 -0.96
C ARG A 42 -20.35 4.42 -0.26
N ILE A 43 -20.65 3.50 0.64
CA ILE A 43 -19.66 2.69 1.35
C ILE A 43 -18.93 1.79 0.34
N GLU A 44 -19.67 1.11 -0.54
CA GLU A 44 -19.11 0.27 -1.61
C GLU A 44 -18.22 1.05 -2.58
N ALA A 45 -18.62 2.26 -2.96
CA ALA A 45 -17.80 3.13 -3.81
C ALA A 45 -16.46 3.50 -3.14
N LEU A 46 -16.47 3.81 -1.84
CA LEU A 46 -15.26 4.07 -1.06
C LEU A 46 -14.40 2.82 -0.93
N ASP A 47 -15.01 1.64 -0.72
CA ASP A 47 -14.30 0.37 -0.66
C ASP A 47 -13.64 0.00 -1.99
N MET A 48 -14.30 0.26 -3.11
CA MET A 48 -13.70 0.12 -4.44
C MET A 48 -12.52 1.08 -4.61
N GLY A 49 -12.68 2.36 -4.25
CA GLY A 49 -11.60 3.35 -4.29
C GLY A 49 -10.39 2.92 -3.46
N ARG A 50 -10.64 2.41 -2.24
CA ARG A 50 -9.60 1.87 -1.36
C ARG A 50 -8.85 0.71 -2.01
N ARG A 51 -9.58 -0.24 -2.63
CA ARG A 51 -8.98 -1.38 -3.33
C ARG A 51 -8.15 -0.94 -4.54
N SER A 52 -8.65 0.00 -5.33
CA SER A 52 -7.97 0.55 -6.50
C SER A 52 -6.63 1.21 -6.14
N LEU A 53 -6.58 1.97 -5.04
CA LEU A 53 -5.35 2.61 -4.57
C LEU A 53 -4.30 1.59 -4.14
N HIS A 54 -4.73 0.48 -3.54
CA HIS A 54 -3.84 -0.64 -3.22
C HIS A 54 -3.33 -1.33 -4.48
N ASP A 55 -4.17 -1.52 -5.48
CA ASP A 55 -3.76 -2.12 -6.75
C ASP A 55 -2.72 -1.24 -7.48
N GLU A 56 -2.97 0.06 -7.56
CA GLU A 56 -2.02 1.02 -8.15
C GLU A 56 -0.70 1.08 -7.37
N GLY A 57 -0.76 1.08 -6.04
CA GLY A 57 0.42 1.01 -5.18
C GLY A 57 1.23 -0.28 -5.35
N SER A 58 0.54 -1.40 -5.55
CA SER A 58 1.14 -2.72 -5.78
C SER A 58 1.86 -2.77 -7.13
N ASP A 59 1.24 -2.25 -8.19
CA ASP A 59 1.85 -2.14 -9.52
C ASP A 59 3.09 -1.25 -9.50
N LEU A 60 3.03 -0.12 -8.79
CA LEU A 60 4.19 0.75 -8.61
C LEU A 60 5.31 0.02 -7.85
N LEU A 61 4.96 -0.73 -6.80
CA LEU A 61 5.94 -1.49 -6.02
C LEU A 61 6.63 -2.56 -6.88
N LEU A 62 5.86 -3.33 -7.66
CA LEU A 62 6.40 -4.31 -8.62
C LEU A 62 7.38 -3.65 -9.59
N LYS A 63 7.01 -2.50 -10.17
CA LYS A 63 7.89 -1.75 -11.09
C LYS A 63 9.18 -1.29 -10.41
N ARG A 64 9.13 -0.86 -9.14
CA ARG A 64 10.30 -0.41 -8.39
C ARG A 64 11.23 -1.53 -7.92
N LEU A 65 10.69 -2.74 -7.74
CA LEU A 65 11.43 -3.92 -7.31
C LEU A 65 11.95 -4.78 -8.46
N ARG A 66 11.44 -4.59 -9.69
CA ARG A 66 11.90 -5.30 -10.88
C ARG A 66 13.43 -5.22 -11.00
N GLY A 67 14.06 -6.38 -11.19
CA GLY A 67 15.52 -6.51 -11.29
C GLY A 67 16.26 -6.50 -9.94
N LYS A 68 15.56 -6.35 -8.81
CA LYS A 68 16.13 -6.42 -7.45
C LYS A 68 15.54 -7.58 -6.65
N ILE A 69 14.21 -7.67 -6.62
CA ILE A 69 13.46 -8.70 -5.89
C ILE A 69 12.31 -9.17 -6.77
N SER A 70 12.19 -10.48 -6.97
CA SER A 70 11.01 -11.07 -7.59
C SER A 70 9.89 -11.14 -6.56
N VAL A 71 8.73 -10.57 -6.88
CA VAL A 71 7.56 -10.60 -6.01
C VAL A 71 6.30 -10.70 -6.86
N ASP A 72 5.32 -11.47 -6.42
CA ASP A 72 4.01 -11.54 -7.06
C ASP A 72 3.12 -10.36 -6.63
N PHE A 73 2.02 -10.15 -7.36
CA PHE A 73 1.10 -9.04 -7.11
C PHE A 73 0.40 -9.12 -5.74
N SER A 74 0.00 -10.31 -5.30
CA SER A 74 -0.64 -10.50 -3.98
C SER A 74 0.32 -10.14 -2.85
N THR A 75 1.58 -10.55 -2.96
CA THR A 75 2.63 -10.19 -2.01
C THR A 75 2.95 -8.70 -2.08
N ALA A 76 3.04 -8.10 -3.27
CA ALA A 76 3.21 -6.65 -3.43
C ALA A 76 2.06 -5.86 -2.75
N ARG A 77 0.82 -6.34 -2.85
CA ARG A 77 -0.34 -5.74 -2.19
C ARG A 77 -0.26 -5.78 -0.67
N ARG A 78 0.19 -6.90 -0.10
CA ARG A 78 0.46 -7.01 1.34
C ARG A 78 1.59 -6.08 1.77
N LEU A 79 2.67 -5.98 0.99
CA LEU A 79 3.77 -5.06 1.27
C LEU A 79 3.33 -3.59 1.19
N PHE A 80 2.53 -3.20 0.19
CA PHE A 80 2.00 -1.85 0.08
C PHE A 80 1.08 -1.50 1.25
N THR A 81 0.29 -2.48 1.74
CA THR A 81 -0.50 -2.33 2.97
C THR A 81 0.39 -2.01 4.17
N LEU A 82 1.49 -2.76 4.35
CA LEU A 82 2.46 -2.50 5.42
C LEU A 82 3.12 -1.14 5.27
N ILE A 83 3.50 -0.73 4.06
CA ILE A 83 4.05 0.60 3.79
C ILE A 83 3.07 1.68 4.27
N CYS A 84 1.79 1.59 3.88
CA CYS A 84 0.77 2.54 4.33
C CYS A 84 0.65 2.56 5.86
N ILE A 85 0.57 1.41 6.52
CA ILE A 85 0.46 1.33 7.99
C ILE A 85 1.68 1.95 8.69
N LEU A 86 2.88 1.72 8.17
CA LEU A 86 4.11 2.27 8.75
C LEU A 86 4.19 3.79 8.59
N GLN A 87 3.64 4.35 7.51
CA GLN A 87 3.56 5.82 7.34
C GLN A 87 2.52 6.48 8.26
N LEU A 88 1.57 5.73 8.83
CA LEU A 88 0.65 6.27 9.87
C LEU A 88 1.34 6.43 11.23
N ARG A 89 2.44 5.71 11.46
CA ARG A 89 3.11 5.61 12.76
C ARG A 89 4.44 6.37 12.81
N GLY A 90 4.75 7.13 11.75
CA GLY A 90 6.00 7.88 11.58
C GLY A 90 5.79 9.38 11.70
#